data_AF-A0A747XKG2-F1
#
_entry.id   AF-A0A747XKG2-F1
#
_cell.length_a   1.000
_cell.length_b   1.000
_cell.length_c   1.000
_cell.angle_alpha   90.00
_cell.angle_beta   90.00
_cell.angle_gamma   90.00
#
_symmetry.space_group_name_H-M   'P 1'
#
loop_
_entity.id
_entity.type
_entity.pdbx_description
1 polymer ?
#
loop_
_entity_poly.entity_id
_entity_poly.type
_entity_poly.pdbx_seq_one_letter_code
_entity_poly.pdbx_strand_id
1 'polypeptide(L)'
;MKLSALELMDLSDKLDELMSKASGATGLDLLDISDEIDQVMQQMGYGAETDTKQADPQPSDNVPQLVADFLADKFLKQSPDAFISTLQDLSQYVDVYIDLGQVKEHTASWIDANVKEAA
;
A
#
# COMPACT_ATOMS: atom_id res chain seq x y z
N MET A 1 -18.81 -16.00 -18.41
CA MET A 1 -20.18 -15.66 -18.84
C MET A 1 -20.20 -14.15 -19.04
N LYS A 2 -20.65 -13.66 -20.19
CA LYS A 2 -20.58 -12.23 -20.53
C LYS A 2 -21.69 -11.51 -19.77
N LEU A 3 -21.34 -10.66 -18.80
CA LEU A 3 -22.30 -9.87 -18.02
C LEU A 3 -23.35 -9.27 -18.95
N SER A 4 -24.63 -9.45 -18.61
CA SER A 4 -25.70 -8.85 -19.40
C SER A 4 -25.68 -7.33 -19.23
N ALA A 5 -26.11 -6.58 -20.24
CA ALA A 5 -26.13 -5.11 -20.18
C ALA A 5 -26.90 -4.55 -18.97
N LEU A 6 -27.89 -5.29 -18.46
CA LEU A 6 -28.62 -4.98 -17.22
C LEU A 6 -27.78 -5.19 -15.96
N GLU A 7 -26.98 -6.25 -15.89
CA GLU A 7 -26.09 -6.51 -14.75
C GLU A 7 -24.94 -5.49 -14.69
N LEU A 8 -24.44 -5.06 -15.85
CA LEU A 8 -23.47 -3.98 -15.94
C LEU A 8 -24.05 -2.64 -15.45
N MET A 9 -25.32 -2.37 -15.76
CA MET A 9 -26.01 -1.17 -15.30
C MET A 9 -26.23 -1.18 -13.78
N ASP A 10 -26.67 -2.31 -13.22
CA ASP A 10 -26.86 -2.48 -11.78
C ASP A 10 -25.54 -2.38 -11.00
N LEU A 11 -24.47 -3.01 -11.51
CA LEU A 11 -23.13 -2.91 -10.92
C LEU A 11 -22.55 -1.50 -11.02
N SER A 12 -22.87 -0.75 -12.08
CA SER A 12 -22.45 0.66 -12.22
C SER A 12 -23.17 1.56 -11.22
N ASP A 13 -24.47 1.37 -11.02
CA ASP A 13 -25.28 2.12 -10.06
C ASP A 13 -24.79 1.85 -8.62
N LYS A 14 -24.48 0.57 -8.33
CA LYS A 14 -23.94 0.15 -7.05
C LYS A 14 -22.52 0.70 -6.80
N LEU A 15 -21.67 0.73 -7.82
CA LEU A 15 -20.33 1.33 -7.74
C LEU A 15 -20.41 2.83 -7.44
N ASP A 16 -21.32 3.56 -8.08
CA ASP A 16 -21.50 5.00 -7.88
C ASP A 16 -21.99 5.32 -6.47
N GLU A 17 -22.93 4.52 -5.94
CA GLU A 17 -23.42 4.68 -4.57
C GLU A 17 -22.31 4.40 -3.53
N LEU A 18 -21.51 3.36 -3.75
CA LEU A 18 -20.37 3.04 -2.89
C LEU A 18 -19.27 4.13 -2.97
N MET A 19 -18.97 4.66 -4.15
CA MET A 19 -18.03 5.79 -4.32
C MET A 19 -18.53 7.07 -3.62
N SER A 20 -19.83 7.32 -3.67
CA SER A 20 -20.47 8.43 -2.95
C SER A 20 -20.33 8.27 -1.43
N LYS A 21 -20.52 7.05 -0.90
CA LYS A 21 -20.31 6.74 0.52
C LYS A 21 -18.83 6.82 0.92
N ALA A 22 -17.93 6.29 0.09
CA ALA A 22 -16.49 6.34 0.31
C ALA A 22 -15.98 7.78 0.46
N SER A 23 -16.56 8.71 -0.29
CA SER A 23 -16.21 10.15 -0.24
C SER A 23 -16.49 10.81 1.11
N GLY A 24 -17.41 10.26 1.91
CA GLY A 24 -17.75 10.74 3.25
C GLY A 24 -17.27 9.84 4.39
N ALA A 25 -16.80 8.63 4.07
CA ALA A 25 -16.36 7.63 5.03
C ALA A 25 -14.90 7.86 5.43
N THR A 26 -14.53 7.47 6.65
CA THR A 26 -13.15 7.56 7.14
C THR A 26 -12.79 6.36 8.02
N GLY A 27 -11.51 6.00 8.05
CA GLY A 27 -11.02 4.91 8.89
C GLY A 27 -11.56 3.54 8.46
N LEU A 28 -12.09 2.78 9.42
CA LEU A 28 -12.61 1.41 9.19
C LEU A 28 -13.81 1.35 8.24
N ASP A 29 -14.64 2.39 8.23
CA ASP A 29 -15.83 2.47 7.37
C ASP A 29 -15.42 2.63 5.91
N LEU A 30 -14.37 3.41 5.65
CA LEU A 30 -13.79 3.56 4.33
C LEU A 30 -13.17 2.24 3.84
N LEU A 31 -12.55 1.45 4.73
CA LEU A 31 -11.97 0.15 4.39
C LEU A 31 -13.06 -0.86 3.95
N ASP A 32 -14.18 -0.90 4.68
CA ASP A 32 -15.32 -1.77 4.37
C ASP A 32 -15.97 -1.40 3.03
N ILE A 33 -16.18 -0.09 2.81
CA ILE A 33 -16.72 0.43 1.55
C ILE A 33 -15.75 0.18 0.38
N SER A 34 -14.43 0.32 0.60
CA SER A 34 -13.41 0.04 -0.42
C SER A 34 -13.36 -1.45 -0.80
N ASP A 35 -13.56 -2.37 0.14
CA ASP A 35 -13.65 -3.81 -0.14
C ASP A 35 -14.89 -4.15 -0.99
N GLU A 36 -16.03 -3.53 -0.68
CA GLU A 36 -17.25 -3.67 -1.49
C GLU A 36 -17.08 -3.09 -2.91
N ILE A 37 -16.37 -1.97 -3.06
CA ILE A 37 -16.04 -1.36 -4.36
C ILE A 37 -15.18 -2.32 -5.19
N ASP A 38 -14.14 -2.89 -4.58
CA ASP A 38 -13.21 -3.82 -5.25
C ASP A 38 -13.96 -5.07 -5.73
N GLN A 39 -14.86 -5.60 -4.89
CA GLN A 39 -15.71 -6.73 -5.24
C GLN A 39 -16.62 -6.42 -6.45
N VAL A 40 -17.24 -5.24 -6.48
CA VAL A 40 -18.07 -4.79 -7.61
C VAL A 40 -17.24 -4.58 -8.88
N MET A 41 -16.03 -4.04 -8.77
CA MET A 41 -15.09 -3.88 -9.89
C MET A 41 -14.59 -5.22 -10.43
N GLN A 42 -14.34 -6.19 -9.56
CA GLN A 42 -13.97 -7.56 -9.93
C GLN A 42 -15.12 -8.26 -10.65
N GLN A 43 -16.36 -8.09 -10.18
CA GLN A 43 -17.56 -8.60 -10.85
C GLN A 43 -17.77 -7.98 -12.23
N MET A 44 -17.40 -6.72 -12.44
CA MET A 44 -17.43 -6.06 -13.75
C MET A 44 -16.25 -6.42 -14.68
N GLY A 45 -15.27 -7.19 -14.18
CA GLY A 45 -14.11 -7.63 -14.94
C GLY A 45 -12.94 -6.64 -14.97
N TYR A 46 -12.97 -5.61 -14.12
CA TYR A 46 -11.87 -4.64 -13.97
C TYR A 46 -10.77 -5.11 -12.99
N GLY A 47 -10.99 -6.21 -12.26
CA GLY A 47 -10.02 -6.82 -11.34
C GLY A 47 -9.47 -8.18 -11.79
N ALA A 48 -9.63 -8.53 -13.07
CA ALA A 48 -9.18 -9.82 -13.61
C ALA A 48 -7.84 -9.70 -14.35
N GLU A 49 -6.77 -9.41 -13.61
CA GLU A 49 -5.43 -9.79 -14.03
C GLU A 49 -4.83 -10.77 -13.02
N THR A 50 -4.83 -12.03 -13.44
CA THR A 50 -4.00 -13.15 -12.97
C THR A 50 -4.41 -13.88 -11.69
N ASP A 51 -5.15 -14.97 -11.93
CA ASP A 51 -4.94 -16.24 -11.23
C ASP A 51 -3.44 -16.61 -11.29
N THR A 52 -2.67 -16.20 -10.28
CA THR A 52 -1.56 -16.99 -9.75
C THR A 52 -1.19 -16.48 -8.35
N LYS A 53 -1.42 -17.36 -7.38
CA LYS A 53 -0.64 -17.50 -6.14
C LYS A 53 -1.03 -16.60 -4.95
N GLN A 54 -1.84 -17.20 -4.09
CA GLN A 54 -1.94 -16.97 -2.65
C GLN A 54 -0.58 -16.63 -2.01
N ALA A 55 -0.43 -15.39 -1.53
CA ALA A 55 0.46 -14.96 -0.44
C ALA A 55 0.04 -13.55 0.01
N ASP A 56 -0.64 -13.50 1.16
CA ASP A 56 -0.75 -12.37 2.11
C ASP A 56 -1.19 -10.94 1.66
N PRO A 57 -1.83 -10.17 2.57
CA PRO A 57 -2.65 -9.00 2.22
C PRO A 57 -1.86 -7.70 1.96
N GLN A 58 -2.20 -7.03 0.84
CA GLN A 58 -2.17 -5.58 0.54
C GLN A 58 -0.84 -4.78 0.65
N PRO A 59 -0.71 -3.57 0.06
CA PRO A 59 -1.53 -2.90 -0.96
C PRO A 59 -0.72 -2.41 -2.19
N SER A 60 -1.38 -2.31 -3.34
CA SER A 60 -1.02 -1.30 -4.33
C SER A 60 -1.81 -0.04 -3.99
N ASP A 61 -1.25 0.92 -3.25
CA ASP A 61 -1.75 2.31 -3.35
C ASP A 61 -0.71 3.35 -2.88
N ASN A 62 -0.17 4.05 -3.87
CA ASN A 62 0.53 5.34 -3.86
C ASN A 62 1.81 5.58 -3.04
N VAL A 63 2.15 4.81 -2.01
CA VAL A 63 3.47 4.91 -1.36
C VAL A 63 4.35 3.77 -1.87
N PRO A 64 5.55 4.05 -2.41
CA PRO A 64 6.50 3.01 -2.79
C PRO A 64 6.67 2.07 -1.61
N GLN A 65 6.52 0.76 -1.83
CA GLN A 65 6.59 -0.23 -0.75
C GLN A 65 7.90 -0.11 0.04
N LEU A 66 8.95 0.38 -0.61
CA LEU A 66 10.20 0.81 0.01
C LEU A 66 10.03 1.87 1.11
N VAL A 67 9.26 2.94 0.88
CA VAL A 67 9.00 3.99 1.88
C VAL A 67 8.12 3.47 3.00
N ALA A 68 7.10 2.67 2.68
CA ALA A 68 6.21 2.07 3.67
C ALA A 68 6.96 1.08 4.59
N ASP A 69 7.79 0.20 4.02
CA ASP A 69 8.65 -0.72 4.79
C ASP A 69 9.71 0.05 5.62
N PHE A 70 10.17 1.21 5.13
CA PHE A 70 11.13 2.05 5.83
C PHE A 70 10.53 2.73 7.06
N LEU A 71 9.34 3.33 6.91
CA LEU A 71 8.57 3.90 8.01
C LEU A 71 8.08 2.83 8.99
N ALA A 72 7.81 1.62 8.50
CA ALA A 72 7.44 0.47 9.33
C ALA A 72 8.63 -0.19 10.05
N ASP A 73 9.82 0.42 9.98
CA ASP A 73 11.03 -0.05 10.66
C ASP A 73 11.43 -1.50 10.30
N LYS A 74 10.94 -2.03 9.17
CA LYS A 74 11.28 -3.39 8.72
C LYS A 74 12.74 -3.54 8.32
N PHE A 75 13.37 -2.43 7.97
CA PHE A 75 14.79 -2.41 7.63
C PHE A 75 15.71 -2.33 8.84
N LEU A 76 15.19 -2.17 10.06
CA LEU A 76 15.96 -2.17 11.32
C LEU A 76 16.82 -3.42 11.55
N LYS A 77 16.63 -4.50 10.79
CA LYS A 77 17.43 -5.74 10.89
C LYS A 77 18.26 -6.03 9.64
N GLN A 78 18.24 -5.12 8.65
CA GLN A 78 19.03 -5.29 7.44
C GLN A 78 20.50 -4.98 7.68
N SER A 79 21.38 -5.69 6.98
CA SER A 79 22.82 -5.40 6.95
C SER A 79 23.12 -3.98 6.47
N PRO A 80 24.26 -3.38 6.86
CA PRO A 80 24.65 -2.03 6.47
C PRO A 80 24.59 -1.78 4.96
N ASP A 81 25.12 -2.69 4.14
CA ASP A 81 25.09 -2.59 2.67
C ASP A 81 23.67 -2.59 2.08
N ALA A 82 22.79 -3.43 2.63
CA ALA A 82 21.40 -3.52 2.21
C ALA A 82 20.64 -2.24 2.61
N PHE A 83 20.89 -1.73 3.82
CA PHE A 83 20.29 -0.51 4.32
C PHE A 83 20.72 0.73 3.52
N ILE A 84 22.01 0.84 3.16
CA ILE A 84 22.52 1.92 2.31
C ILE A 84 21.89 1.87 0.91
N SER A 85 21.73 0.66 0.34
CA SER A 85 21.06 0.49 -0.96
C SER A 85 19.59 0.91 -0.88
N THR A 86 18.88 0.51 0.19
CA THR A 86 17.52 0.95 0.47
C THR A 86 17.44 2.48 0.63
N LEU A 87 18.35 3.12 1.36
CA LEU A 87 18.40 4.57 1.50
C LEU A 87 18.65 5.30 0.17
N GLN A 88 19.50 4.73 -0.69
CA GLN A 88 19.76 5.27 -2.01
C GLN A 88 18.51 5.17 -2.90
N ASP A 89 17.83 4.04 -2.88
CA ASP A 89 16.57 3.86 -3.60
C ASP A 89 15.45 4.73 -2.98
N LEU A 90 15.52 4.98 -1.66
CA LEU A 90 14.57 5.82 -0.94
C LEU A 90 14.78 7.31 -1.21
N SER A 91 16.00 7.72 -1.55
CA SER A 91 16.36 9.12 -1.82
C SER A 91 15.59 9.75 -2.98
N GLN A 92 15.09 8.94 -3.93
CA GLN A 92 14.23 9.42 -5.02
C GLN A 92 12.79 9.74 -4.57
N TYR A 93 12.40 9.23 -3.39
CA TYR A 93 11.08 9.42 -2.78
C TYR A 93 11.11 10.39 -1.60
N VAL A 94 12.31 10.80 -1.17
CA VAL A 94 12.52 11.90 -0.23
C VAL A 94 11.97 13.18 -0.86
N ASP A 95 11.22 13.98 -0.08
CA ASP A 95 10.47 15.18 -0.50
C ASP A 95 9.07 14.89 -1.09
N VAL A 96 8.84 13.68 -1.64
CA VAL A 96 7.54 13.29 -2.21
C VAL A 96 6.69 12.50 -1.22
N TYR A 97 7.30 11.49 -0.58
CA TYR A 97 6.61 10.55 0.31
C TYR A 97 7.24 10.47 1.70
N ILE A 98 8.48 10.92 1.87
CA ILE A 98 9.20 10.88 3.14
C ILE A 98 10.09 12.10 3.30
N ASP A 99 10.19 12.60 4.53
CA ASP A 99 10.98 13.79 4.83
C ASP A 99 12.40 13.42 5.31
N LEU A 100 13.36 14.30 5.08
CA LEU A 100 14.74 14.14 5.53
C LEU A 100 14.85 13.96 7.05
N GLY A 101 13.92 14.56 7.81
CA GLY A 101 13.79 14.34 9.25
C GLY A 101 13.46 12.89 9.61
N GLN A 102 12.47 12.31 8.92
CA GLN A 102 12.05 10.92 9.11
C GLN A 102 13.16 9.94 8.70
N VAL A 103 13.82 10.18 7.56
CA VAL A 103 14.97 9.37 7.13
C VAL A 103 16.07 9.35 8.18
N LYS A 104 16.39 10.50 8.76
CA LYS A 104 17.39 10.60 9.83
C LYS A 104 16.96 9.85 11.09
N GLU A 105 15.70 9.94 11.49
CA GLU A 105 15.19 9.32 12.70
C GLU A 105 15.21 7.79 12.58
N HIS A 106 14.70 7.24 11.48
CA HIS A 106 14.75 5.80 11.20
C HIS A 106 16.17 5.29 10.97
N THR A 107 17.05 6.09 10.35
CA THR A 107 18.48 5.74 10.24
C THR A 107 19.16 5.72 11.60
N ALA A 108 18.83 6.65 12.50
CA ALA A 108 19.35 6.65 13.86
C ALA A 108 18.83 5.45 14.66
N SER A 109 17.55 5.08 14.52
CA SER A 109 16.98 3.87 15.10
C SER A 109 17.63 2.61 14.54
N TRP A 110 17.93 2.57 13.23
CA TRP A 110 18.66 1.48 12.60
C TRP A 110 20.07 1.37 13.15
N ILE A 111 20.78 2.49 13.31
CA ILE A 111 22.11 2.53 13.92
C ILE A 111 22.03 2.05 15.37
N ASP A 112 21.08 2.53 16.18
CA ASP A 112 20.94 2.08 17.57
C ASP A 112 20.66 0.58 17.67
N ALA A 113 19.82 0.05 16.79
CA ALA A 113 19.46 -1.37 16.75
C ALA A 113 20.60 -2.28 16.25
N ASN A 114 21.36 -1.87 15.23
CA ASN A 114 22.39 -2.71 14.60
C ASN A 114 23.81 -2.45 15.12
N VAL A 115 24.11 -1.23 15.58
CA VAL A 115 25.44 -0.86 16.07
C VAL A 115 25.59 -1.17 17.56
N LYS A 116 24.51 -1.26 18.35
CA LYS A 116 24.61 -1.76 19.74
C LYS A 116 25.05 -3.21 19.84
N GLU A 117 24.81 -4.04 18.84
CA GLU A 117 25.30 -5.43 18.84
C GLU A 117 26.80 -5.56 18.51
N ALA A 118 27.50 -4.45 18.26
CA ALA A 118 28.95 -4.43 18.01
C ALA A 118 29.79 -3.94 19.21
N ALA A 119 29.20 -3.81 20.41
CA ALA A 119 29.89 -3.38 21.64
C ALA A 119 30.00 -4.50 22.68
#